data_AF-F0SVK4-F1
#
_entry.id   AF-F0SVK4-F1
#
_cell.length_a   1.000
_cell.length_b   1.000
_cell.length_c   1.000
_cell.angle_alpha   90.00
_cell.angle_beta   90.00
_cell.angle_gamma   90.00
#
_symmetry.space_group_name_H-M   'P 1'
#
loop_
_entity.id
_entity.type
_entity.pdbx_description
1 polymer ?
#
loop_
_entity_poly.entity_id
_entity_poly.type
_entity_poly.pdbx_seq_one_letter_code
_entity_poly.pdbx_strand_id
1 'polypeptide(L)'
;MPLNIWSFIRKALLGVPLAVFFGIYYTNLMEVYGNKTLEELLLLSYASLELESMIYIVPVIFWILPQLHLTYLLKDYIPDNLENSAVYVFTRTKKKGRWLLTKIWHLFFYVVIYYFIQFISVAVIGMLEGLSFSHGHIGLFLVLTEFALVCLLNFFYVIFINIGALKIKVIHSYFFTVFINIILVLFAGFLYEFEIQKIFLLKYLPPSQSILAWHSLEGIAGNYPDVFRFTIQNFSIGFSMLYLIGFSIIIILYGNYRLKNMDIF
;
A
#
# COMPACT_ATOMS: atom_id res chain seq x y z
N MET A 1 20.73 6.32 -13.54
CA MET A 1 21.20 4.92 -13.67
C MET A 1 19.99 4.02 -13.43
N PRO A 2 19.64 3.08 -14.33
CA PRO A 2 18.42 2.29 -14.20
C PRO A 2 18.41 1.53 -12.86
N LEU A 3 17.30 1.62 -12.14
CA LEU A 3 17.11 0.93 -10.86
C LEU A 3 17.20 -0.59 -11.10
N ASN A 4 18.28 -1.21 -10.62
CA ASN A 4 18.40 -2.66 -10.55
C ASN A 4 17.97 -3.16 -9.17
N ILE A 5 17.77 -4.47 -9.02
CA ILE A 5 17.28 -5.09 -7.79
C ILE A 5 18.14 -4.74 -6.56
N TRP A 6 19.47 -4.72 -6.70
CA TRP A 6 20.38 -4.41 -5.59
C TRP A 6 20.33 -2.94 -5.17
N SER A 7 20.25 -2.02 -6.13
CA SER A 7 20.05 -0.59 -5.88
C SER A 7 18.71 -0.35 -5.20
N PHE A 8 17.66 -1.05 -5.65
CA PHE A 8 16.35 -0.99 -5.00
C PHE A 8 16.41 -1.49 -3.55
N ILE A 9 16.97 -2.66 -3.28
CA ILE A 9 17.08 -3.20 -1.93
C ILE A 9 17.81 -2.22 -1.01
N ARG A 10 18.93 -1.62 -1.46
CA ARG A 10 19.66 -0.60 -0.69
C ARG A 10 18.79 0.60 -0.34
N LYS A 11 17.99 1.10 -1.29
CA LYS A 11 17.05 2.20 -1.04
C LYS A 11 15.89 1.77 -0.14
N ALA A 12 15.36 0.56 -0.30
CA ALA A 12 14.30 0.01 0.53
C ALA A 12 14.75 -0.14 1.99
N LEU A 13 16.03 -0.46 2.23
CA LEU A 13 16.61 -0.51 3.57
C LEU A 13 16.62 0.86 4.28
N LEU A 14 16.56 1.98 3.55
CA LEU A 14 16.36 3.30 4.17
C LEU A 14 14.97 3.45 4.82
N GLY A 15 14.03 2.55 4.53
CA GLY A 15 12.75 2.44 5.21
C GLY A 15 12.82 1.66 6.52
N VAL A 16 13.92 0.97 6.84
CA VAL A 16 14.03 0.19 8.10
C VAL A 16 13.89 1.09 9.33
N PRO A 17 14.52 2.28 9.42
CA PRO A 17 14.29 3.20 10.54
C PRO A 17 12.81 3.57 10.74
N LEU A 18 12.05 3.71 9.64
CA LEU A 18 10.61 3.97 9.71
C LEU A 18 9.86 2.76 10.30
N ALA A 19 10.18 1.55 9.85
CA ALA A 19 9.60 0.33 10.40
C ALA A 19 9.96 0.12 11.88
N VAL A 20 11.20 0.42 12.27
CA VAL A 20 11.65 0.34 13.67
C VAL A 20 10.88 1.34 14.53
N PHE A 21 10.75 2.58 14.06
CA PHE A 21 9.95 3.60 14.73
C PHE A 21 8.48 3.16 14.90
N PHE A 22 7.88 2.55 13.88
CA PHE A 22 6.53 1.98 13.97
C PHE A 22 6.45 0.84 14.98
N GLY A 23 7.39 -0.11 14.93
CA GLY A 23 7.45 -1.21 15.90
C GLY A 23 7.49 -0.69 17.34
N ILE A 24 8.38 0.25 17.65
CA ILE A 24 8.48 0.84 18.99
C ILE A 24 7.19 1.58 19.37
N TYR A 25 6.66 2.41 18.46
CA TYR A 25 5.44 3.18 18.70
C TYR A 25 4.24 2.28 19.02
N TYR A 26 4.00 1.26 18.19
CA TYR A 26 2.85 0.37 18.36
C TYR A 26 3.03 -0.62 19.51
N THR A 27 4.26 -1.07 19.82
CA THR A 27 4.48 -1.87 21.03
C THR A 27 4.15 -1.07 22.29
N ASN A 28 4.57 0.21 22.37
CA ASN A 28 4.20 1.08 23.50
C ASN A 28 2.68 1.29 23.59
N LEU A 29 2.00 1.41 22.44
CA LEU A 29 0.55 1.52 22.40
C LEU A 29 -0.14 0.23 22.90
N MET A 30 0.40 -0.94 22.55
CA MET A 30 -0.12 -2.23 22.99
C MET A 30 0.02 -2.45 24.49
N GLU A 31 1.05 -1.90 25.13
CA GLU A 31 1.18 -1.96 26.59
C GLU A 31 -0.01 -1.33 27.32
N VAL A 32 -0.61 -0.29 26.72
CA VAL A 32 -1.81 0.35 27.23
C VAL A 32 -3.04 -0.54 27.09
N TYR A 33 -3.12 -1.34 26.02
CA TYR A 33 -4.25 -2.22 25.73
C TYR A 33 -4.17 -3.60 26.41
N GLY A 34 -3.01 -3.98 26.95
CA GLY A 34 -2.84 -5.22 27.74
C GLY A 34 -2.75 -6.51 26.93
N ASN A 35 -2.90 -6.44 25.60
CA ASN A 35 -2.70 -7.56 24.67
C ASN A 35 -1.30 -7.46 24.04
N LYS A 36 -0.56 -8.59 24.03
CA LYS A 36 0.87 -8.64 23.67
C LYS A 36 1.19 -9.77 22.71
N THR A 37 0.58 -9.76 21.52
CA THR A 37 0.88 -10.75 20.47
C THR A 37 1.61 -10.14 19.28
N LEU A 38 2.45 -10.93 18.61
CA LEU A 38 3.21 -10.45 17.46
C LEU A 38 2.29 -10.15 16.25
N GLU A 39 1.19 -10.89 16.14
CA GLU A 39 0.17 -10.67 15.11
C GLU A 39 -0.53 -9.32 15.29
N GLU A 40 -0.91 -8.99 16.51
CA GLU A 40 -1.52 -7.68 16.83
C GLU A 40 -0.58 -6.53 16.51
N LEU A 41 0.72 -6.64 16.82
CA LEU A 41 1.67 -5.58 16.50
C LEU A 41 1.70 -5.30 14.99
N LEU A 42 1.77 -6.36 14.17
CA LEU A 42 1.77 -6.23 12.71
C LEU A 42 0.44 -5.69 12.19
N LEU A 43 -0.68 -6.12 12.78
CA LEU A 43 -2.00 -5.65 12.37
C LEU A 43 -2.25 -4.19 12.78
N LEU A 44 -1.84 -3.77 13.97
CA LEU A 44 -1.93 -2.37 14.40
C LEU A 44 -1.07 -1.47 13.53
N SER A 45 0.12 -1.94 13.14
CA SER A 45 1.07 -1.15 12.35
C SER A 45 0.61 -0.84 10.92
N TYR A 46 -0.19 -1.72 10.30
CA TYR A 46 -0.53 -1.60 8.87
C TYR A 46 -2.03 -1.76 8.56
N ALA A 47 -2.73 -2.65 9.28
CA ALA A 47 -4.11 -3.06 9.01
C ALA A 47 -5.17 -2.15 9.63
N SER A 48 -4.80 -1.32 10.60
CA SER A 48 -5.73 -0.51 11.37
C SER A 48 -5.59 0.97 11.10
N LEU A 49 -6.72 1.64 10.95
CA LEU A 49 -6.82 3.09 10.99
C LEU A 49 -8.18 3.45 11.59
N GLU A 50 -8.15 3.95 12.82
CA GLU A 50 -9.35 4.29 13.57
C GLU A 50 -10.00 5.53 12.98
N LEU A 51 -11.27 5.41 12.57
CA LEU A 51 -12.03 6.51 11.96
C LEU A 51 -12.18 7.70 12.91
N GLU A 52 -12.38 7.45 14.21
CA GLU A 52 -12.46 8.48 15.26
C GLU A 52 -11.18 9.34 15.33
N SER A 53 -10.03 8.72 15.10
CA SER A 53 -8.73 9.41 15.13
C SER A 53 -8.45 10.26 13.89
N MET A 54 -9.19 10.05 12.78
CA MET A 54 -8.97 10.74 11.50
C MET A 54 -9.39 12.21 11.50
N ILE A 55 -10.11 12.66 12.53
CA ILE A 55 -10.38 14.09 12.74
C ILE A 55 -9.03 14.85 12.86
N TYR A 56 -8.00 14.18 13.36
CA TYR A 56 -6.64 14.69 13.42
C TYR A 56 -5.83 14.24 12.21
N ILE A 57 -4.98 15.13 11.70
CA ILE A 57 -4.12 14.82 10.54
C ILE A 57 -2.97 13.86 10.89
N VAL A 58 -2.58 13.78 12.16
CA VAL A 58 -1.39 13.02 12.59
C VAL A 58 -1.54 11.52 12.35
N PRO A 59 -2.63 10.83 12.79
CA PRO A 59 -2.83 9.41 12.49
C PRO A 59 -2.84 9.11 10.99
N VAL A 60 -3.43 10.00 10.18
CA VAL A 60 -3.47 9.88 8.72
C VAL A 60 -2.06 9.96 8.11
N ILE A 61 -1.24 10.93 8.56
CA ILE A 61 0.15 11.06 8.10
C ILE A 61 0.95 9.82 8.47
N PHE A 62 0.81 9.34 9.71
CA PHE A 62 1.50 8.13 10.17
C PHE A 62 1.13 6.93 9.30
N TRP A 63 -0.16 6.68 9.09
CA TRP A 63 -0.61 5.55 8.26
C TRP A 63 -0.11 5.64 6.80
N ILE A 64 -0.07 6.84 6.22
CA ILE A 64 0.38 7.06 4.84
C ILE A 64 1.92 7.03 4.70
N LEU A 65 2.69 7.17 5.79
CA LEU A 65 4.14 7.38 5.74
C LEU A 65 4.92 6.26 5.00
N PRO A 66 4.68 4.95 5.24
CA PRO A 66 5.35 3.89 4.49
C PRO A 66 5.00 3.91 3.00
N GLN A 67 3.77 4.33 2.67
CA GLN A 67 3.28 4.46 1.31
C GLN A 67 3.97 5.62 0.59
N LEU A 68 4.17 6.77 1.27
CA LEU A 68 4.89 7.93 0.72
C LEU A 68 6.33 7.56 0.38
N HIS A 69 7.00 6.86 1.29
CA HIS A 69 8.38 6.46 1.09
C HIS A 69 8.51 5.53 -0.13
N LEU A 70 7.69 4.47 -0.21
CA LEU A 70 7.69 3.55 -1.34
C LEU A 70 7.34 4.22 -2.67
N THR A 71 6.26 5.00 -2.71
CA THR A 71 5.83 5.67 -3.93
C THR A 71 6.85 6.71 -4.39
N TYR A 72 7.53 7.39 -3.46
CA TYR A 72 8.64 8.30 -3.79
C TYR A 72 9.84 7.55 -4.39
N LEU A 73 10.18 6.37 -3.86
CA LEU A 73 11.28 5.54 -4.36
C LEU A 73 11.06 5.00 -5.77
N LEU A 74 9.80 4.77 -6.17
CA LEU A 74 9.44 4.11 -7.43
C LEU A 74 8.75 5.04 -8.46
N LYS A 75 8.56 6.33 -8.15
CA LYS A 75 7.75 7.26 -8.98
C LYS A 75 8.23 7.43 -10.43
N ASP A 76 9.54 7.35 -10.66
CA ASP A 76 10.22 7.62 -11.93
C ASP A 76 10.65 6.35 -12.67
N TYR A 77 10.34 5.16 -12.11
CA TYR A 77 10.89 3.90 -12.62
C TYR A 77 10.56 3.63 -14.10
N ILE A 78 9.29 3.71 -14.52
CA ILE A 78 8.90 3.51 -15.92
C ILE A 78 9.40 4.67 -16.80
N PRO A 79 9.17 5.96 -16.46
CA PRO A 79 9.67 7.09 -17.25
C PRO A 79 11.19 7.06 -17.51
N ASP A 80 12.01 6.86 -16.49
CA ASP A 80 13.47 6.81 -16.64
C ASP A 80 13.91 5.63 -17.52
N ASN A 81 13.26 4.48 -17.37
CA ASN A 81 13.53 3.33 -18.21
C ASN A 81 13.03 3.55 -19.65
N LEU A 82 11.96 4.32 -19.84
CA LEU A 82 11.39 4.65 -21.14
C LEU A 82 12.36 5.53 -21.92
N GLU A 83 12.91 6.58 -21.32
CA GLU A 83 13.89 7.48 -21.96
C GLU A 83 15.12 6.71 -22.42
N ASN A 84 15.66 5.83 -21.56
CA ASN A 84 16.79 4.98 -21.93
C ASN A 84 16.42 3.97 -23.04
N SER A 85 15.21 3.40 -23.01
CA SER A 85 14.78 2.39 -24.00
C SER A 85 14.35 3.00 -25.32
N ALA A 86 13.91 4.26 -25.33
CA ALA A 86 13.52 5.02 -26.51
C ALA A 86 14.65 5.08 -27.53
N VAL A 87 15.84 5.48 -27.05
CA VAL A 87 17.03 5.64 -27.89
C VAL A 87 17.50 4.30 -28.48
N TYR A 88 17.53 3.23 -27.68
CA TYR A 88 18.22 1.98 -28.06
C TYR A 88 17.31 0.84 -28.51
N VAL A 89 16.10 0.73 -27.97
CA VAL A 89 15.23 -0.46 -28.11
C VAL A 89 14.08 -0.18 -29.07
N PHE A 90 13.37 0.94 -28.91
CA PHE A 90 12.15 1.19 -29.70
C PHE A 90 12.41 1.60 -31.14
N THR A 91 13.64 2.01 -31.48
CA THR A 91 14.08 2.17 -32.86
C THR A 91 14.16 0.84 -33.63
N ARG A 92 14.22 -0.30 -32.93
CA ARG A 92 14.44 -1.64 -33.52
C ARG A 92 13.32 -2.64 -33.27
N THR A 93 12.34 -2.36 -32.39
CA THR A 93 11.26 -3.30 -32.06
C THR A 93 9.89 -2.66 -31.93
N LYS A 94 8.87 -3.35 -32.46
CA LYS A 94 7.45 -2.97 -32.30
C LYS A 94 6.83 -3.45 -30.98
N LYS A 95 7.57 -4.16 -30.11
CA LYS A 95 7.03 -4.84 -28.92
C LYS A 95 6.95 -3.96 -27.65
N LYS A 96 6.53 -2.68 -27.78
CA LYS A 96 6.42 -1.70 -26.68
C LYS A 96 5.57 -2.20 -25.48
N GLY A 97 4.45 -2.86 -25.74
CA GLY A 97 3.57 -3.37 -24.67
C GLY A 97 4.17 -4.50 -23.84
N ARG A 98 4.93 -5.41 -24.46
CA ARG A 98 5.63 -6.48 -23.71
C ARG A 98 6.70 -5.88 -22.81
N TRP A 99 7.42 -4.85 -23.27
CA TRP A 99 8.37 -4.10 -22.45
C TRP A 99 7.68 -3.46 -21.24
N LEU A 100 6.52 -2.81 -21.44
CA LEU A 100 5.76 -2.19 -20.35
C LEU A 100 5.33 -3.23 -19.31
N LEU A 101 4.80 -4.38 -19.75
CA LEU A 101 4.42 -5.47 -18.86
C LEU A 101 5.60 -5.99 -18.04
N THR A 102 6.79 -6.13 -18.62
CA THR A 102 8.01 -6.49 -17.87
C THR A 102 8.33 -5.45 -16.80
N LYS A 103 8.20 -4.15 -17.09
CA LYS A 103 8.44 -3.09 -16.10
C LYS A 103 7.40 -3.08 -14.99
N ILE A 104 6.13 -3.31 -15.31
CA ILE A 104 5.05 -3.46 -14.33
C ILE A 104 5.30 -4.65 -13.40
N TRP A 105 5.72 -5.80 -13.95
CA TRP A 105 6.10 -6.95 -13.14
C TRP A 105 7.24 -6.64 -12.17
N HIS A 106 8.27 -5.90 -12.61
CA HIS A 106 9.34 -5.47 -11.71
C HIS A 106 8.82 -4.55 -10.59
N LEU A 107 7.92 -3.59 -10.90
CA LEU A 107 7.30 -2.73 -9.90
C LEU A 107 6.54 -3.55 -8.85
N PHE A 108 5.78 -4.56 -9.26
CA PHE A 108 5.09 -5.46 -8.34
C PHE A 108 6.07 -6.15 -7.38
N PHE A 109 7.15 -6.74 -7.91
CA PHE A 109 8.17 -7.38 -7.08
C PHE A 109 8.87 -6.39 -6.12
N TYR A 110 9.13 -5.16 -6.57
CA TYR A 110 9.72 -4.14 -5.72
C TYR A 110 8.79 -3.74 -4.57
N VAL A 111 7.49 -3.60 -4.82
CA VAL A 111 6.49 -3.34 -3.76
C VAL A 111 6.47 -4.49 -2.75
N VAL A 112 6.43 -5.74 -3.20
CA VAL A 112 6.44 -6.92 -2.34
C VAL A 112 7.70 -6.97 -1.48
N ILE A 113 8.88 -6.78 -2.08
CA ILE A 113 10.16 -6.80 -1.35
C ILE A 113 10.20 -5.67 -0.31
N TYR A 114 9.73 -4.48 -0.65
CA TYR A 114 9.69 -3.35 0.28
C TYR A 114 8.87 -3.69 1.51
N TYR A 115 7.61 -4.11 1.34
CA TYR A 115 6.76 -4.44 2.48
C TYR A 115 7.23 -5.67 3.23
N PHE A 116 7.89 -6.62 2.56
CA PHE A 116 8.49 -7.76 3.24
C PHE A 116 9.58 -7.29 4.22
N ILE A 117 10.46 -6.38 3.79
CA ILE A 117 11.48 -5.77 4.66
C ILE A 117 10.81 -5.01 5.82
N GLN A 118 9.75 -4.25 5.55
CA GLN A 118 9.02 -3.48 6.58
C GLN A 118 8.37 -4.40 7.64
N PHE A 119 7.65 -5.45 7.22
CA PHE A 119 7.00 -6.40 8.11
C PHE A 119 8.02 -7.18 8.94
N ILE A 120 9.10 -7.67 8.32
CA ILE A 120 10.20 -8.34 9.03
C ILE A 120 10.81 -7.41 10.08
N SER A 121 11.02 -6.14 9.73
CA SER A 121 11.62 -5.17 10.67
C SER A 121 10.73 -4.92 11.88
N VAL A 122 9.42 -4.71 11.69
CA VAL A 122 8.46 -4.58 12.80
C VAL A 122 8.39 -5.86 13.62
N ALA A 123 8.37 -7.03 12.97
CA ALA A 123 8.33 -8.32 13.65
C ALA A 123 9.58 -8.54 14.53
N VAL A 124 10.76 -8.18 14.04
CA VAL A 124 12.01 -8.24 14.82
C VAL A 124 11.92 -7.35 16.07
N ILE A 125 11.40 -6.13 15.96
CA ILE A 125 11.19 -5.27 17.13
C ILE A 125 10.22 -5.93 18.11
N GLY A 126 9.09 -6.45 17.64
CA GLY A 126 8.15 -7.17 18.50
C GLY A 126 8.79 -8.36 19.24
N MET A 127 9.62 -9.15 18.55
CA MET A 127 10.36 -10.25 19.18
C MET A 127 11.38 -9.79 20.21
N LEU A 128 12.08 -8.66 19.96
CA LEU A 128 13.01 -8.06 20.93
C LEU A 128 12.28 -7.58 22.20
N GLU A 129 11.04 -7.12 22.04
CA GLU A 129 10.14 -6.72 23.14
C GLU A 129 9.41 -7.92 23.78
N GLY A 130 9.77 -9.15 23.39
CA GLY A 130 9.25 -10.39 23.98
C GLY A 130 7.88 -10.84 23.47
N LEU A 131 7.36 -10.24 22.39
CA LEU A 131 6.11 -10.66 21.76
C LEU A 131 6.29 -11.99 21.01
N SER A 132 5.27 -12.83 21.03
CA SER A 132 5.25 -14.10 20.29
C SER A 132 3.93 -14.32 19.57
N PHE A 133 3.97 -15.18 18.54
CA PHE A 133 2.75 -15.61 17.83
C PHE A 133 1.88 -16.45 18.76
N SER A 134 0.65 -16.01 18.98
CA SER A 134 -0.24 -16.62 19.99
C SER A 134 -1.49 -17.27 19.38
N HIS A 135 -1.93 -16.81 18.21
CA HIS A 135 -3.21 -17.21 17.61
C HIS A 135 -3.05 -18.21 16.44
N GLY A 136 -1.86 -18.81 16.32
CA GLY A 136 -1.55 -19.88 15.38
C GLY A 136 -1.92 -19.54 13.93
N HIS A 137 -2.72 -20.40 13.30
CA HIS A 137 -3.06 -20.28 11.88
C HIS A 137 -3.98 -19.07 11.57
N ILE A 138 -4.83 -18.66 12.51
CA ILE A 138 -5.74 -17.52 12.32
C ILE A 138 -4.94 -16.22 12.27
N GLY A 139 -4.02 -16.04 13.24
CA GLY A 139 -3.15 -14.87 13.26
C GLY A 139 -2.26 -14.77 12.02
N LEU A 140 -1.66 -15.89 11.61
CA LEU A 140 -0.87 -15.93 10.38
C LEU A 140 -1.71 -15.59 9.13
N PHE A 141 -2.94 -16.10 9.04
CA PHE A 141 -3.86 -15.79 7.94
C PHE A 141 -4.14 -14.28 7.85
N LEU A 142 -4.41 -13.61 8.97
CA LEU A 142 -4.66 -12.17 8.99
C LEU A 142 -3.42 -11.36 8.58
N VAL A 143 -2.24 -11.70 9.11
CA VAL A 143 -0.98 -11.03 8.75
C VAL A 143 -0.67 -11.19 7.26
N LEU A 144 -0.85 -12.38 6.69
CA LEU A 144 -0.63 -12.62 5.27
C LEU A 144 -1.66 -11.90 4.39
N THR A 145 -2.92 -11.84 4.84
CA THR A 145 -3.98 -11.09 4.15
C THR A 145 -3.66 -9.61 4.13
N GLU A 146 -3.28 -9.05 5.27
CA GLU A 146 -2.90 -7.65 5.40
C GLU A 146 -1.71 -7.32 4.51
N PHE A 147 -0.66 -8.15 4.55
CA PHE A 147 0.50 -8.03 3.67
C PHE A 147 0.09 -7.99 2.20
N ALA A 148 -0.82 -8.87 1.77
CA ALA A 148 -1.30 -8.92 0.40
C ALA A 148 -2.08 -7.65 0.01
N LEU A 149 -2.99 -7.18 0.86
CA LEU A 149 -3.80 -5.99 0.59
C LEU A 149 -2.95 -4.73 0.51
N VAL A 150 -2.00 -4.54 1.43
CA VAL A 150 -1.06 -3.41 1.43
C VAL A 150 -0.17 -3.44 0.19
N CYS A 151 0.34 -4.60 -0.20
CA CYS A 151 1.10 -4.74 -1.44
C CYS A 151 0.26 -4.37 -2.66
N LEU A 152 -0.99 -4.85 -2.75
CA LEU A 152 -1.87 -4.55 -3.87
C LEU A 152 -2.23 -3.06 -3.96
N LEU A 153 -2.54 -2.41 -2.84
CA LEU A 153 -2.87 -0.99 -2.82
C LEU A 153 -1.68 -0.13 -3.24
N ASN A 154 -0.50 -0.43 -2.70
CA ASN A 154 0.69 0.35 -3.03
C ASN A 154 1.19 0.07 -4.44
N PHE A 155 1.02 -1.15 -4.94
CA PHE A 155 1.22 -1.44 -6.35
C PHE A 155 0.28 -0.60 -7.22
N PHE A 156 -1.01 -0.53 -6.88
CA PHE A 156 -1.99 0.32 -7.55
C PHE A 156 -1.54 1.80 -7.59
N TYR A 157 -1.07 2.37 -6.48
CA TYR A 157 -0.54 3.74 -6.47
C TYR A 157 0.72 3.90 -7.31
N VAL A 158 1.67 2.97 -7.20
CA VAL A 158 2.93 3.01 -7.94
C VAL A 158 2.68 2.95 -9.45
N ILE A 159 1.79 2.07 -9.93
CA ILE A 159 1.45 2.03 -11.36
C ILE A 159 0.68 3.27 -11.78
N PHE A 160 -0.22 3.80 -10.94
CA PHE A 160 -0.97 5.00 -11.25
C PHE A 160 -0.02 6.20 -11.45
N ILE A 161 0.97 6.35 -10.56
CA ILE A 161 2.01 7.37 -10.68
C ILE A 161 2.82 7.19 -11.97
N ASN A 162 3.35 5.99 -12.20
CA ASN A 162 4.24 5.71 -13.32
C ASN A 162 3.54 5.81 -14.68
N ILE A 163 2.30 5.35 -14.79
CA ILE A 163 1.52 5.46 -16.03
C ILE A 163 0.98 6.89 -16.21
N GLY A 164 0.55 7.56 -15.14
CA GLY A 164 0.15 8.96 -15.18
C GLY A 164 1.30 9.89 -15.59
N ALA A 165 2.54 9.55 -15.22
CA ALA A 165 3.73 10.29 -15.59
C ALA A 165 3.96 10.34 -17.11
N LEU A 166 3.43 9.37 -17.87
CA LEU A 166 3.44 9.38 -19.34
C LEU A 166 2.58 10.51 -19.95
N LYS A 167 1.79 11.23 -19.13
CA LYS A 167 0.92 12.33 -19.57
C LYS A 167 1.29 13.69 -18.97
N ILE A 168 1.53 13.77 -17.66
CA ILE A 168 1.61 15.06 -16.92
C ILE A 168 2.95 15.32 -16.21
N LYS A 169 4.00 14.54 -16.51
CA LYS A 169 5.29 14.46 -15.78
C LYS A 169 5.22 13.71 -14.45
N VAL A 170 6.36 13.15 -14.04
CA VAL A 170 6.51 12.33 -12.82
C VAL A 170 6.06 13.08 -11.57
N ILE A 171 6.56 14.30 -11.36
CA ILE A 171 6.33 15.04 -10.12
C ILE A 171 4.84 15.39 -9.90
N HIS A 172 4.13 15.77 -10.96
CA HIS A 172 2.70 16.06 -10.87
C HIS A 172 1.88 14.79 -10.65
N SER A 173 2.22 13.70 -11.33
CA SER A 173 1.57 12.40 -11.12
C SER A 173 1.72 11.91 -9.68
N TYR A 174 2.92 12.06 -9.11
CA TYR A 174 3.21 11.75 -7.71
C TYR A 174 2.35 12.58 -6.74
N PHE A 175 2.43 13.92 -6.83
CA PHE A 175 1.69 14.79 -5.91
C PHE A 175 0.18 14.63 -6.06
N PHE A 176 -0.33 14.47 -7.28
CA PHE A 176 -1.75 14.23 -7.51
C PHE A 176 -2.23 12.94 -6.82
N THR A 177 -1.48 11.85 -6.93
CA THR A 177 -1.82 10.58 -6.29
C THR A 177 -1.82 10.69 -4.77
N VAL A 178 -0.77 11.30 -4.20
CA VAL A 178 -0.64 11.50 -2.76
C VAL A 178 -1.76 12.39 -2.22
N PHE A 179 -2.03 13.51 -2.89
CA PHE A 179 -3.04 14.47 -2.47
C PHE A 179 -4.45 13.86 -2.50
N ILE A 180 -4.78 13.13 -3.57
CA ILE A 180 -6.04 12.39 -3.64
C ILE A 180 -6.12 11.35 -2.53
N ASN A 181 -5.06 10.58 -2.27
CA ASN A 181 -5.06 9.60 -1.20
C ASN A 181 -5.40 10.24 0.16
N ILE A 182 -4.73 11.33 0.51
CA ILE A 182 -4.98 12.07 1.76
C ILE A 182 -6.43 12.57 1.83
N ILE A 183 -6.95 13.18 0.76
CA ILE A 183 -8.34 13.64 0.72
C ILE A 183 -9.31 12.48 0.93
N LEU A 184 -9.08 11.34 0.28
CA LEU A 184 -9.97 10.19 0.38
C LEU A 184 -9.95 9.56 1.78
N VAL A 185 -8.81 9.54 2.45
CA VAL A 185 -8.71 9.09 3.85
C VAL A 185 -9.43 10.07 4.78
N LEU A 186 -9.20 11.38 4.63
CA LEU A 186 -9.90 12.39 5.44
C LEU A 186 -11.42 12.40 5.19
N PHE A 187 -11.84 12.15 3.95
CA PHE A 187 -13.23 11.98 3.59
C PHE A 187 -13.88 10.79 4.31
N ALA A 188 -13.10 9.75 4.63
CA ALA A 188 -13.59 8.64 5.45
C ALA A 188 -13.91 9.06 6.88
N GLY A 189 -13.03 9.84 7.52
CA GLY A 189 -13.29 10.45 8.82
C GLY A 189 -14.51 11.37 8.80
N PHE A 190 -14.64 12.21 7.76
CA PHE A 190 -15.81 13.08 7.59
C PHE A 190 -17.13 12.28 7.48
N LEU A 191 -17.16 11.22 6.68
CA LEU A 191 -18.35 10.39 6.55
C LEU A 191 -18.71 9.68 7.86
N TYR A 192 -17.72 9.25 8.63
CA TYR A 192 -17.94 8.65 9.93
C TYR A 192 -18.58 9.63 10.93
N GLU A 193 -18.05 10.85 11.03
CA GLU A 193 -18.51 11.86 12.00
C GLU A 193 -19.89 12.44 11.64
N PHE A 194 -20.10 12.82 10.37
CA PHE A 194 -21.26 13.62 9.98
C PHE A 194 -22.34 12.81 9.24
N GLU A 195 -22.01 11.67 8.64
CA GLU A 195 -22.85 10.99 7.67
C GLU A 195 -22.77 9.46 7.81
N ILE A 196 -22.81 8.94 9.04
CA ILE A 196 -22.60 7.51 9.35
C ILE A 196 -23.51 6.56 8.55
N GLN A 197 -24.71 7.02 8.16
CA GLN A 197 -25.64 6.25 7.32
C GLN A 197 -25.06 5.97 5.91
N LYS A 198 -24.10 6.76 5.44
CA LYS A 198 -23.44 6.65 4.14
C LYS A 198 -22.06 5.98 4.22
N ILE A 199 -21.70 5.39 5.36
CA ILE A 199 -20.38 4.77 5.58
C ILE A 199 -20.07 3.62 4.60
N PHE A 200 -21.11 3.00 4.02
CA PHE A 200 -20.95 1.98 2.99
C PHE A 200 -20.23 2.49 1.73
N LEU A 201 -20.24 3.81 1.47
CA LEU A 201 -19.53 4.43 0.35
C LEU A 201 -18.00 4.28 0.48
N LEU A 202 -17.48 4.10 1.70
CA LEU A 202 -16.06 3.92 1.92
C LEU A 202 -15.50 2.69 1.21
N LYS A 203 -16.33 1.67 0.96
CA LYS A 203 -15.93 0.47 0.20
C LYS A 203 -15.46 0.76 -1.22
N TYR A 204 -15.80 1.92 -1.78
CA TYR A 204 -15.42 2.27 -3.16
C TYR A 204 -14.19 3.16 -3.24
N LEU A 205 -13.64 3.58 -2.09
CA LEU A 205 -12.43 4.38 -2.04
C LEU A 205 -11.19 3.46 -2.12
N PRO A 206 -10.17 3.78 -2.95
CA PRO A 206 -8.95 2.99 -2.99
C PRO A 206 -8.25 2.78 -1.63
N PRO A 207 -8.09 3.77 -0.74
CA PRO A 207 -7.35 3.58 0.51
C PRO A 207 -8.01 2.57 1.45
N SER A 208 -9.35 2.46 1.42
CA SER A 208 -10.09 1.54 2.31
C SER A 208 -9.83 0.07 1.98
N GLN A 209 -9.40 -0.23 0.75
CA GLN A 209 -9.17 -1.60 0.30
C GLN A 209 -8.02 -2.29 1.04
N SER A 210 -7.08 -1.54 1.63
CA SER A 210 -6.00 -2.10 2.44
C SER A 210 -6.19 -1.99 3.95
N ILE A 211 -7.26 -1.34 4.42
CA ILE A 211 -7.49 -1.22 5.86
C ILE A 211 -8.24 -2.49 6.29
N LEU A 212 -7.50 -3.55 6.62
CA LEU A 212 -8.10 -4.84 7.00
C LEU A 212 -9.11 -4.68 8.14
N ALA A 213 -8.85 -3.78 9.09
CA ALA A 213 -9.74 -3.49 10.21
C ALA A 213 -11.18 -3.19 9.76
N TRP A 214 -11.37 -2.54 8.60
CA TRP A 214 -12.69 -2.15 8.11
C TRP A 214 -13.47 -3.29 7.44
N HIS A 215 -12.84 -4.43 7.21
CA HIS A 215 -13.48 -5.57 6.56
C HIS A 215 -14.37 -6.34 7.53
N SER A 216 -15.49 -6.85 7.04
CA SER A 216 -16.39 -7.69 7.83
C SER A 216 -15.80 -9.09 7.97
N LEU A 217 -15.13 -9.36 9.09
CA LEU A 217 -14.51 -10.65 9.44
C LEU A 217 -15.27 -11.34 10.58
N GLU A 218 -16.44 -11.88 10.24
CA GLU A 218 -17.28 -12.62 11.19
C GLU A 218 -16.49 -13.77 11.83
N GLY A 219 -16.56 -13.88 13.16
CA GLY A 219 -15.92 -14.95 13.94
C GLY A 219 -14.41 -14.81 14.17
N ILE A 220 -13.71 -13.91 13.48
CA ILE A 220 -12.25 -13.70 13.64
C ILE A 220 -11.96 -12.40 14.40
N ALA A 221 -12.75 -11.33 14.14
CA ALA A 221 -12.55 -10.01 14.75
C ALA A 221 -12.57 -10.04 16.29
N GLY A 222 -13.33 -10.99 16.89
CA GLY A 222 -13.43 -11.13 18.35
C GLY A 222 -12.12 -11.51 19.04
N ASN A 223 -11.15 -12.09 18.32
CA ASN A 223 -9.83 -12.41 18.87
C ASN A 223 -8.89 -11.19 18.91
N TYR A 224 -9.28 -10.07 18.28
CA TYR A 224 -8.46 -8.89 18.08
C TYR A 224 -9.28 -7.59 18.27
N PRO A 225 -9.93 -7.39 19.43
CA PRO A 225 -10.87 -6.29 19.63
C PRO A 225 -10.25 -4.90 19.47
N ASP A 226 -8.95 -4.77 19.76
CA ASP A 226 -8.22 -3.51 19.63
C ASP A 226 -7.91 -3.13 18.17
N VAL A 227 -7.81 -4.11 17.28
CA VAL A 227 -7.56 -3.90 15.85
C VAL A 227 -8.89 -3.67 15.11
N PHE A 228 -9.91 -4.46 15.43
CA PHE A 228 -11.19 -4.51 14.70
C PHE A 228 -12.32 -3.79 15.44
N ARG A 229 -12.09 -2.53 15.83
CA ARG A 229 -13.09 -1.69 16.53
C ARG A 229 -14.26 -1.27 15.65
N PHE A 230 -14.02 -1.13 14.35
CA PHE A 230 -15.01 -0.69 13.37
C PHE A 230 -14.96 -1.57 12.13
N THR A 231 -16.12 -2.02 11.66
CA THR A 231 -16.24 -2.79 10.42
C THR A 231 -17.33 -2.23 9.52
N ILE A 232 -17.12 -2.32 8.20
CA ILE A 232 -18.13 -1.97 7.21
C ILE A 232 -18.89 -3.24 6.84
N GLN A 233 -20.21 -3.22 7.06
CA GLN A 233 -21.07 -4.36 6.77
C GLN A 233 -20.90 -4.83 5.31
N ASN A 234 -20.73 -6.14 5.08
CA ASN A 234 -20.53 -6.75 3.76
C ASN A 234 -19.29 -6.23 3.00
N PHE A 235 -18.23 -5.84 3.69
CA PHE A 235 -16.95 -5.48 3.06
C PHE A 235 -15.98 -6.66 3.16
N SER A 236 -15.96 -7.50 2.14
CA SER A 236 -15.16 -8.73 2.14
C SER A 236 -13.74 -8.48 1.60
N ILE A 237 -12.76 -9.22 2.12
CA ILE A 237 -11.37 -9.18 1.63
C ILE A 237 -11.31 -9.46 0.11
N GLY A 238 -12.12 -10.42 -0.35
CA GLY A 238 -12.18 -10.79 -1.77
C GLY A 238 -12.64 -9.64 -2.67
N PHE A 239 -13.58 -8.82 -2.19
CA PHE A 239 -13.99 -7.61 -2.91
C PHE A 239 -12.80 -6.65 -3.09
N SER A 240 -12.02 -6.41 -2.03
CA SER A 240 -10.87 -5.50 -2.07
C SER A 240 -9.76 -5.99 -3.00
N MET A 241 -9.46 -7.28 -2.98
CA MET A 241 -8.49 -7.87 -3.91
C MET A 241 -8.94 -7.72 -5.37
N LEU A 242 -10.21 -8.03 -5.67
CA LEU A 242 -10.77 -7.90 -7.02
C LEU A 242 -10.81 -6.43 -7.47
N TYR A 243 -11.17 -5.52 -6.58
CA TYR A 243 -11.17 -4.08 -6.83
C TYR A 243 -9.76 -3.62 -7.26
N LEU A 244 -8.75 -3.89 -6.42
CA LEU A 244 -7.38 -3.41 -6.67
C LEU A 244 -6.77 -4.04 -7.93
N ILE A 245 -6.99 -5.34 -8.15
CA ILE A 245 -6.54 -6.03 -9.37
C ILE A 245 -7.24 -5.47 -10.61
N GLY A 246 -8.57 -5.34 -10.56
CA GLY A 246 -9.37 -4.84 -11.68
C GLY A 246 -8.97 -3.43 -12.10
N PHE A 247 -8.88 -2.50 -11.15
CA PHE A 247 -8.43 -1.14 -11.43
C PHE A 247 -6.97 -1.07 -11.89
N SER A 248 -6.10 -1.93 -11.34
CA SER A 248 -4.72 -2.03 -11.81
C SER A 248 -4.65 -2.47 -13.28
N ILE A 249 -5.45 -3.47 -13.68
CA ILE A 249 -5.54 -3.92 -15.07
C ILE A 249 -5.99 -2.77 -15.97
N ILE A 250 -7.00 -1.99 -15.56
CA ILE A 250 -7.48 -0.83 -16.34
C ILE A 250 -6.35 0.19 -16.56
N ILE A 251 -5.58 0.53 -15.52
CA ILE A 251 -4.44 1.45 -15.61
C ILE A 251 -3.37 0.89 -16.56
N ILE A 252 -3.08 -0.41 -16.50
CA ILE A 252 -2.11 -1.07 -17.37
C ILE A 252 -2.56 -1.05 -18.83
N LEU A 253 -3.85 -1.31 -19.10
CA LEU A 253 -4.42 -1.23 -20.45
C LEU A 253 -4.35 0.20 -21.00
N TYR A 254 -4.66 1.20 -20.17
CA TYR A 254 -4.50 2.61 -20.52
C TYR A 254 -3.03 2.96 -20.83
N GLY A 255 -2.09 2.51 -19.99
CA GLY A 255 -0.66 2.70 -20.20
C GLY A 255 -0.17 2.08 -21.52
N ASN A 256 -0.63 0.86 -21.82
CA ASN A 256 -0.35 0.20 -23.10
C ASN A 256 -0.89 0.98 -24.30
N TYR A 257 -2.13 1.47 -24.22
CA TYR A 257 -2.73 2.30 -25.26
C TYR A 257 -1.92 3.59 -25.46
N ARG A 258 -1.58 4.29 -24.38
CA ARG A 258 -0.78 5.52 -24.45
C ARG A 258 0.59 5.28 -25.05
N LEU A 259 1.32 4.27 -24.61
CA LEU A 259 2.66 3.98 -25.09
C LEU A 259 2.70 3.61 -26.59
N LYS A 260 1.65 2.97 -27.12
CA LYS A 260 1.52 2.69 -28.55
C LYS A 260 1.38 3.96 -29.39
N ASN A 261 0.67 4.96 -28.85
CA ASN A 261 0.36 6.22 -29.53
C ASN A 261 1.35 7.35 -29.20
N MET A 262 2.40 7.07 -28.42
CA MET A 262 3.50 8.01 -28.21
C MET A 262 4.47 7.92 -29.39
N ASP A 263 4.67 9.04 -30.05
CA ASP A 263 5.79 9.25 -30.96
C ASP A 263 7.06 9.30 -30.11
N ILE A 264 7.92 8.30 -30.33
CA ILE A 264 9.21 8.19 -29.65
C ILE A 264 10.24 8.53 -30.73
N PHE A 265 10.78 9.74 -30.65
CA PHE A 265 11.80 10.27 -31.55
C PHE A 265 13.19 9.99 -30.98
#